data_AF-A0A8D7ZZC0-F1
#
_entry.id   AF-A0A8D7ZZC0-F1
#
_cell.length_a   1.000
_cell.length_b   1.000
_cell.length_c   1.000
_cell.angle_alpha   90.00
_cell.angle_beta   90.00
_cell.angle_gamma   90.00
#
_symmetry.space_group_name_H-M   'P 1'
#
loop_
_entity.id
_entity.type
_entity.pdbx_description
1 polymer ?
#
loop_
_entity_poly.entity_id
_entity_poly.type
_entity_poly.pdbx_seq_one_letter_code
_entity_poly.pdbx_strand_id
1 'polypeptide(L)'
;SVRRGLHTQASWIRGCVFPRDRDRVKKSFWKSCERRSERTSAMILRSAWLLVTTLAMGLASPQQLSQSFGGQTFGKQLKSVTQWNSLDFVFKSPQERQEALTAGRFIPENCIPLDMDVDYNSNAIRSRVFVTVPRFIEGIPATLGIISTQQGATGPLIEPYPNAAIQANPEDPRCEGIVSVFRTMIDECNRL
;
A
#
# COMPACT_ATOMS: atom_id res chain seq x y z
N SER A 1 4.35 40.24 26.92
CA SER A 1 3.78 38.88 27.09
C SER A 1 2.45 38.89 26.34
N VAL A 2 2.17 38.18 25.26
CA VAL A 2 2.59 36.87 24.73
C VAL A 2 2.55 36.96 23.20
N ARG A 3 3.64 36.62 22.50
CA ARG A 3 3.61 36.32 21.05
C ARG A 3 3.11 34.88 20.90
N ARG A 4 1.98 34.66 20.24
CA ARG A 4 1.59 33.31 19.76
C ARG A 4 2.08 33.17 18.33
N GLY A 5 3.14 32.38 18.16
CA GLY A 5 3.60 31.92 16.86
C GLY A 5 2.64 30.88 16.32
N LEU A 6 2.15 31.11 15.10
CA LEU A 6 1.50 30.08 14.30
C LEU A 6 2.59 29.15 13.76
N HIS A 7 2.69 27.96 14.34
CA HIS A 7 3.35 26.83 13.70
C HIS A 7 2.33 26.14 12.78
N THR A 8 2.37 26.45 11.49
CA THR A 8 1.75 25.61 10.47
C THR A 8 2.65 24.40 10.25
N GLN A 9 2.33 23.27 10.89
CA GLN A 9 2.91 21.99 10.50
C GLN A 9 2.33 21.59 9.15
N ALA A 10 3.13 21.68 8.08
CA ALA A 10 2.82 21.05 6.81
C ALA A 10 2.87 19.52 7.00
N SER A 11 1.71 18.89 7.11
CA SER A 11 1.56 17.44 7.17
C SER A 11 1.57 16.88 5.76
N TRP A 12 2.59 16.11 5.41
CA TRP A 12 2.71 15.48 4.10
C TRP A 12 1.96 14.16 4.07
N ILE A 13 1.08 13.97 3.09
CA ILE A 13 0.45 12.68 2.79
C ILE A 13 1.43 11.89 1.91
N ARG A 14 2.01 10.82 2.46
CA ARG A 14 2.94 9.93 1.75
C ARG A 14 2.22 8.66 1.31
N GLY A 15 2.14 8.44 0.00
CA GLY A 15 1.76 7.15 -0.57
C GLY A 15 2.99 6.25 -0.68
N CYS A 16 3.10 5.26 0.19
CA CYS A 16 4.13 4.23 0.08
C CYS A 16 3.61 3.09 -0.81
N VAL A 17 4.09 3.02 -2.05
CA VAL A 17 3.87 1.85 -2.91
C VAL A 17 5.04 0.88 -2.70
N PHE A 18 4.74 -0.35 -2.32
CA PHE A 18 5.74 -1.40 -2.19
C PHE A 18 6.31 -1.76 -3.57
N PRO A 19 7.64 -1.67 -3.78
CA PRO A 19 8.26 -2.30 -4.93
C PRO A 19 8.02 -3.80 -4.82
N ARG A 20 7.33 -4.40 -5.80
CA ARG A 20 7.25 -5.85 -5.93
C ARG A 20 8.66 -6.33 -6.31
N ASP A 21 9.45 -6.67 -5.29
CA ASP A 21 10.73 -7.36 -5.44
C ASP A 21 10.45 -8.68 -6.17
N ARG A 22 10.76 -8.70 -7.48
CA ARG A 22 10.77 -9.94 -8.27
C ARG A 22 11.85 -10.83 -7.64
N ASP A 23 11.44 -12.05 -7.28
CA ASP A 23 12.30 -13.24 -7.19
C ASP A 23 12.87 -13.72 -5.85
N ARG A 24 12.28 -13.44 -4.68
CA ARG A 24 12.71 -14.17 -3.45
C ARG A 24 11.68 -14.66 -2.44
N VAL A 25 10.44 -14.19 -2.44
CA VAL A 25 9.46 -14.62 -1.41
C VAL A 25 8.50 -15.73 -1.87
N LYS A 26 8.31 -15.91 -3.19
CA LYS A 26 7.35 -16.91 -3.73
C LYS A 26 7.81 -18.39 -3.67
N LYS A 27 9.08 -18.68 -3.35
CA LYS A 27 9.58 -20.07 -3.28
C LYS A 27 9.43 -20.74 -1.91
N SER A 28 9.26 -19.98 -0.82
CA SER A 28 9.21 -20.56 0.52
C SER A 28 7.79 -20.91 0.99
N PHE A 29 6.78 -20.16 0.54
CA PHE A 29 5.38 -20.43 0.92
C PHE A 29 4.74 -21.51 0.02
N TRP A 30 5.21 -21.63 -1.22
CA TRP A 30 4.65 -22.55 -2.22
C TRP A 30 5.27 -23.97 -2.23
N LYS A 31 6.21 -24.28 -1.33
CA LYS A 31 6.66 -25.68 -1.12
C LYS A 31 5.80 -26.45 -0.11
N SER A 32 4.81 -25.80 0.51
CA SER A 32 4.08 -26.39 1.64
C SER A 32 2.71 -26.99 1.30
N CYS A 33 2.16 -26.80 0.09
CA CYS A 33 0.78 -27.25 -0.20
C CYS A 33 0.61 -28.26 -1.35
N GLU A 34 1.70 -28.69 -2.00
CA GLU A 34 1.65 -29.74 -3.05
C GLU A 34 2.81 -30.73 -2.87
N ARG A 35 2.83 -31.43 -1.73
CA ARG A 35 3.59 -32.67 -1.57
C ARG A 35 2.94 -33.55 -0.51
N ARG A 36 1.75 -34.05 -0.84
CA ARG A 36 1.07 -35.13 -0.12
C ARG A 36 1.66 -36.47 -0.59
N SER A 37 1.86 -37.39 0.35
CA SER A 37 1.96 -38.84 0.12
C SER A 37 3.24 -39.36 -0.55
N GLU A 38 4.19 -39.79 0.28
CA GLU A 38 4.76 -41.16 0.34
C GLU A 38 6.13 -41.16 1.02
N ARG A 39 6.39 -42.22 1.80
CA ARG A 39 7.65 -42.59 2.49
C ARG A 39 7.90 -41.93 3.84
N THR A 40 7.58 -42.67 4.90
CA THR A 40 8.56 -43.04 5.97
C THR A 40 7.91 -44.00 6.97
N SER A 41 7.50 -45.18 6.51
CA SER A 41 7.43 -46.36 7.39
C SER A 41 8.81 -47.01 7.39
N ALA A 42 9.66 -46.63 8.35
CA ALA A 42 10.82 -47.36 8.86
C ALA A 42 11.81 -46.37 9.49
N MET A 43 11.64 -46.07 10.77
CA MET A 43 12.76 -45.78 11.70
C MET A 43 12.22 -45.68 13.13
N ILE A 44 11.51 -46.73 13.57
CA ILE A 44 11.42 -47.07 14.99
C ILE A 44 12.29 -48.31 15.15
N LEU A 45 13.44 -48.14 15.80
CA LEU A 45 14.46 -49.12 16.27
C LEU A 45 15.88 -48.65 15.93
N ARG A 46 16.32 -47.52 16.50
CA ARG A 46 17.74 -47.22 16.73
C ARG A 46 17.98 -46.57 18.10
N SER A 47 17.10 -46.82 19.06
CA SER A 47 17.14 -46.27 20.42
C SER A 47 17.68 -47.28 21.44
N ALA A 48 18.84 -47.90 21.18
CA ALA A 48 19.43 -48.87 22.10
C ALA A 48 20.97 -49.00 22.07
N TRP A 49 21.72 -48.07 21.44
CA TRP A 49 23.20 -48.13 21.43
C TRP A 49 23.85 -46.75 21.57
N LEU A 50 23.46 -45.95 22.56
CA LEU A 50 24.20 -44.73 22.96
C LEU A 50 24.08 -44.47 24.46
N LEU A 51 24.32 -45.50 25.30
CA LEU A 51 24.46 -45.33 26.75
C LEU A 51 25.81 -45.83 27.32
N VAL A 52 26.80 -46.06 26.46
CA VAL A 52 28.16 -46.40 26.91
C VAL A 52 29.14 -45.66 26.02
N THR A 53 29.65 -44.51 26.48
CA THR A 53 30.96 -43.87 26.17
C THR A 53 30.90 -42.34 26.08
N THR A 54 30.73 -41.65 27.22
CA THR A 54 31.28 -40.29 27.38
C THR A 54 31.70 -40.05 28.83
N LEU A 55 32.64 -40.88 29.30
CA LEU A 55 33.51 -40.51 30.42
C LEU A 55 34.87 -40.09 29.84
N ALA A 56 34.94 -38.83 29.40
CA ALA A 56 36.19 -38.14 29.15
C ALA A 56 35.92 -36.65 29.30
N MET A 57 36.15 -36.15 30.52
CA MET A 57 36.27 -34.73 30.82
C MET A 57 37.39 -34.15 29.95
N GLY A 58 37.01 -33.46 28.88
CA GLY A 58 37.86 -32.56 28.12
C GLY A 58 37.27 -31.16 28.24
N LEU A 59 38.05 -30.24 28.79
CA LEU A 59 37.71 -28.83 28.95
C LEU A 59 37.44 -28.19 27.57
N ALA A 60 36.17 -28.24 27.14
CA ALA A 60 35.70 -27.44 26.02
C ALA A 60 35.40 -26.05 26.56
N SER A 61 36.28 -25.11 26.22
CA SER A 61 36.04 -23.66 26.27
C SER A 61 34.60 -23.35 25.84
N PRO A 62 33.83 -22.56 26.61
CA PRO A 62 32.56 -22.05 26.12
C PRO A 62 32.88 -20.99 25.06
N GLN A 63 33.05 -21.43 23.80
CA GLN A 63 32.77 -20.57 22.67
C GLN A 63 31.30 -20.25 22.76
N GLN A 64 30.99 -19.07 23.32
CA GLN A 64 29.67 -18.49 23.27
C GLN A 64 29.26 -18.49 21.79
N LEU A 65 28.29 -19.36 21.48
CA LEU A 65 27.41 -19.19 20.34
C LEU A 65 26.78 -17.81 20.52
N SER A 66 27.44 -16.78 19.97
CA SER A 66 26.80 -15.52 19.68
C SER A 66 25.69 -15.86 18.70
N GLN A 67 24.50 -16.11 19.26
CA GLN A 67 23.25 -16.13 18.52
C GLN A 67 23.30 -14.87 17.65
N SER A 68 23.34 -15.06 16.34
CA SER A 68 23.09 -13.97 15.41
C SER A 68 21.66 -13.56 15.62
N PHE A 69 21.44 -12.69 16.61
CA PHE A 69 20.21 -11.92 16.74
C PHE A 69 19.99 -11.31 15.36
N GLY A 70 18.90 -11.74 14.71
CA GLY A 70 18.53 -11.30 13.38
C GLY A 70 18.72 -9.79 13.31
N GLY A 71 19.52 -9.34 12.34
CA GLY A 71 19.83 -7.94 12.16
C GLY A 71 18.54 -7.14 12.20
N GLN A 72 18.39 -6.31 13.23
CA GLN A 72 17.32 -5.34 13.35
C GLN A 72 17.33 -4.53 12.04
N THR A 73 16.29 -4.65 11.20
CA THR A 73 16.11 -3.75 10.06
C THR A 73 15.63 -2.39 10.58
N PHE A 74 16.37 -1.80 11.52
CA PHE A 74 16.08 -0.46 12.00
C PHE A 74 16.60 0.52 10.94
N GLY A 75 15.68 1.27 10.31
CA GLY A 75 16.05 2.42 9.47
C GLY A 75 16.19 2.20 7.96
N LYS A 76 15.64 1.13 7.37
CA LYS A 76 15.51 1.12 5.89
C LYS A 76 14.41 2.10 5.47
N GLN A 77 14.83 3.27 4.99
CA GLN A 77 13.93 4.27 4.43
C GLN A 77 13.28 3.71 3.15
N LEU A 78 11.95 3.69 3.12
CA LEU A 78 11.20 3.34 1.93
C LEU A 78 11.39 4.41 0.86
N LYS A 79 11.54 3.99 -0.40
CA LYS A 79 11.58 4.91 -1.54
C LYS A 79 10.19 5.47 -1.78
N SER A 80 10.04 6.78 -1.67
CA SER A 80 8.80 7.46 -2.04
C SER A 80 8.57 7.34 -3.54
N VAL A 81 7.36 6.93 -3.92
CA VAL A 81 6.91 6.90 -5.33
C VAL A 81 6.17 8.20 -5.68
N THR A 82 5.37 8.71 -4.73
CA THR A 82 4.57 9.92 -4.88
C THR A 82 4.30 10.54 -3.51
N GLN A 83 4.07 11.85 -3.48
CA GLN A 83 3.78 12.59 -2.26
C GLN A 83 2.85 13.77 -2.56
N TRP A 84 1.99 14.09 -1.59
CA TRP A 84 1.12 15.24 -1.64
C TRP A 84 1.23 16.05 -0.36
N ASN A 85 1.15 17.38 -0.49
CA ASN A 85 0.81 18.23 0.65
C ASN A 85 -0.71 18.26 0.88
N SER A 86 -1.48 18.32 -0.19
CA SER A 86 -2.94 18.19 -0.23
C SER A 86 -3.34 17.59 -1.57
N LEU A 87 -4.39 16.75 -1.60
CA LEU A 87 -4.87 16.16 -2.85
C LEU A 87 -5.55 17.21 -3.72
N ASP A 88 -5.31 17.11 -5.02
CA ASP A 88 -5.99 17.91 -6.05
C ASP A 88 -6.36 17.00 -7.22
N PHE A 89 -7.35 17.42 -8.01
CA PHE A 89 -7.99 16.58 -9.01
C PHE A 89 -7.85 17.18 -10.41
N VAL A 90 -7.91 16.31 -11.42
CA VAL A 90 -8.02 16.74 -12.82
C VAL A 90 -9.45 17.19 -13.08
N PHE A 91 -9.62 18.47 -13.37
CA PHE A 91 -10.87 19.06 -13.87
C PHE A 91 -10.76 19.31 -15.38
N LYS A 92 -11.89 19.37 -16.09
CA LYS A 92 -11.91 19.60 -17.55
C LYS A 92 -11.42 21.00 -17.90
N SER A 93 -11.68 21.97 -17.03
CA SER A 93 -11.21 23.35 -17.18
C SER A 93 -10.90 24.00 -15.84
N PRO A 94 -10.07 25.06 -15.81
CA PRO A 94 -9.85 25.85 -14.59
C PRO A 94 -11.14 26.46 -14.03
N GLN A 95 -12.09 26.78 -14.91
CA GLN A 95 -13.40 27.31 -14.53
C GLN A 95 -14.20 26.26 -13.74
N GLU A 96 -14.26 25.01 -14.22
CA GLU A 96 -14.96 23.92 -13.52
C GLU A 96 -14.37 23.67 -12.13
N ARG A 97 -13.03 23.75 -12.01
CA ARG A 97 -12.35 23.66 -10.71
C ARG A 97 -12.79 24.80 -9.78
N GLN A 98 -12.83 26.03 -10.28
CA GLN A 98 -13.24 27.19 -9.48
C GLN A 98 -14.72 27.09 -9.06
N GLU A 99 -15.59 26.62 -9.95
CA GLU A 99 -17.00 26.36 -9.64
C GLU A 99 -17.15 25.27 -8.59
N ALA A 100 -16.37 24.19 -8.65
CA ALA A 100 -16.39 23.13 -7.65
C ALA A 100 -15.94 23.63 -6.27
N LEU A 101 -14.90 24.47 -6.20
CA LEU A 101 -14.47 25.12 -4.97
C LEU A 101 -15.57 26.04 -4.40
N THR A 102 -16.13 26.90 -5.25
CA THR A 102 -17.15 27.89 -4.84
C THR A 102 -18.45 27.21 -4.39
N ALA A 103 -18.82 26.09 -5.02
CA ALA A 103 -20.00 25.30 -4.67
C ALA A 103 -19.77 24.36 -3.48
N GLY A 104 -18.58 24.31 -2.88
CA GLY A 104 -18.26 23.36 -1.80
C GLY A 104 -18.17 21.89 -2.24
N ARG A 105 -18.23 21.61 -3.55
CA ARG A 105 -18.06 20.25 -4.10
C ARG A 105 -16.61 19.78 -4.06
N PHE A 106 -15.67 20.71 -3.93
CA PHE A 106 -14.27 20.42 -3.72
C PHE A 106 -13.72 21.26 -2.57
N ILE A 107 -13.19 20.60 -1.54
CA ILE A 107 -12.50 21.18 -0.39
C ILE A 107 -11.20 20.38 -0.23
N PRO A 108 -10.05 20.93 -0.66
CA PRO A 108 -8.78 20.19 -0.69
C PRO A 108 -8.37 19.56 0.66
N GLU A 109 -8.71 20.21 1.77
CA GLU A 109 -8.40 19.78 3.13
C GLU A 109 -9.19 18.52 3.54
N ASN A 110 -10.34 18.28 2.91
CA ASN A 110 -11.21 17.16 3.18
C ASN A 110 -10.80 15.89 2.41
N CYS A 111 -9.93 16.03 1.42
CA CYS A 111 -9.57 14.95 0.50
C CYS A 111 -8.43 14.11 1.09
N ILE A 112 -8.78 13.19 2.01
CA ILE A 112 -7.83 12.29 2.67
C ILE A 112 -7.86 10.91 1.98
N PRO A 113 -6.75 10.43 1.40
CA PRO A 113 -6.71 9.12 0.78
C PRO A 113 -6.76 8.01 1.83
N LEU A 114 -7.50 6.94 1.57
CA LEU A 114 -7.62 5.80 2.47
C LEU A 114 -6.83 4.58 1.99
N ASP A 115 -6.93 4.24 0.71
CA ASP A 115 -6.30 3.06 0.12
C ASP A 115 -5.62 3.40 -1.20
N MET A 116 -4.61 2.59 -1.54
CA MET A 116 -3.90 2.67 -2.80
C MET A 116 -3.56 1.28 -3.29
N ASP A 117 -3.88 0.98 -4.55
CA ASP A 117 -3.49 -0.27 -5.19
C ASP A 117 -2.85 -0.01 -6.56
N VAL A 118 -1.97 -0.91 -6.98
CA VAL A 118 -1.15 -0.72 -8.18
C VAL A 118 -1.42 -1.80 -9.20
N ASP A 119 -1.92 -1.36 -10.35
CA ASP A 119 -2.01 -2.18 -11.53
C ASP A 119 -0.66 -2.17 -12.26
N TYR A 120 0.05 -3.28 -12.12
CA TYR A 120 1.33 -3.54 -12.77
C TYR A 120 1.18 -4.10 -14.20
N ASN A 121 0.01 -3.99 -14.84
CA ASN A 121 -0.26 -4.56 -16.16
C ASN A 121 0.90 -4.32 -17.14
N SER A 122 1.55 -5.41 -17.57
CA SER A 122 2.72 -5.36 -18.46
C SER A 122 2.38 -4.84 -19.86
N ASN A 123 1.10 -4.85 -20.22
CA ASN A 123 0.62 -4.36 -21.52
C ASN A 123 0.30 -2.86 -21.48
N ALA A 124 0.28 -2.23 -20.30
CA ALA A 124 0.13 -0.79 -20.17
C ALA A 124 1.51 -0.10 -20.28
N ILE A 125 1.55 1.05 -20.95
CA ILE A 125 2.76 1.88 -21.09
C ILE A 125 3.33 2.28 -19.71
N ARG A 126 2.46 2.39 -18.70
CA ARG A 126 2.80 2.74 -17.32
C ARG A 126 1.93 1.96 -16.34
N SER A 127 2.49 1.63 -15.18
CA SER A 127 1.70 1.13 -14.05
C SER A 127 0.68 2.18 -13.63
N ARG A 128 -0.54 1.76 -13.31
CA ARG A 128 -1.60 2.64 -12.82
C ARG A 128 -1.68 2.51 -11.31
N VAL A 129 -1.60 3.63 -10.60
CA VAL A 129 -1.79 3.64 -9.14
C VAL A 129 -3.18 4.20 -8.89
N PHE A 130 -4.05 3.35 -8.36
CA PHE A 130 -5.38 3.72 -7.90
C PHE A 130 -5.27 4.32 -6.51
N VAL A 131 -6.08 5.35 -6.26
CA VAL A 131 -6.18 6.04 -4.98
C VAL A 131 -7.65 6.17 -4.65
N THR A 132 -8.02 5.79 -3.42
CA THR A 132 -9.38 5.97 -2.91
C THR A 132 -9.43 7.14 -1.95
N VAL A 133 -10.48 7.97 -2.09
CA VAL A 133 -10.79 9.11 -1.22
C VAL A 133 -12.25 8.95 -0.79
N PRO A 134 -12.53 8.21 0.30
CA PRO A 134 -13.90 7.94 0.71
C PRO A 134 -14.62 9.23 1.12
N ARG A 135 -15.89 9.36 0.74
CA ARG A 135 -16.75 10.49 1.11
C ARG A 135 -17.21 10.41 2.57
N PHE A 136 -16.29 10.59 3.52
CA PHE A 136 -16.63 10.71 4.95
C PHE A 136 -17.28 12.05 5.27
N ILE A 137 -16.91 13.06 4.51
CA ILE A 137 -17.36 14.45 4.61
C ILE A 137 -17.55 15.01 3.20
N GLU A 138 -18.27 16.12 3.09
CA GLU A 138 -18.47 16.81 1.81
C GLU A 138 -17.16 17.40 1.26
N GLY A 139 -17.19 17.86 0.00
CA GLY A 139 -16.05 18.49 -0.64
C GLY A 139 -15.07 17.53 -1.31
N ILE A 140 -15.48 16.29 -1.58
CA ILE A 140 -14.68 15.31 -2.32
C ILE A 140 -15.25 15.16 -3.73
N PRO A 141 -14.57 15.63 -4.79
CA PRO A 141 -15.13 15.64 -6.14
C PRO A 141 -15.20 14.24 -6.76
N ALA A 142 -14.22 13.37 -6.47
CA ALA A 142 -14.17 11.99 -6.90
C ALA A 142 -13.60 11.11 -5.79
N THR A 143 -14.15 9.92 -5.63
CA THR A 143 -13.79 8.95 -4.59
C THR A 143 -12.83 7.86 -5.06
N LEU A 144 -12.78 7.60 -6.37
CA LEU A 144 -11.84 6.67 -6.99
C LEU A 144 -11.15 7.37 -8.15
N GLY A 145 -9.82 7.36 -8.13
CA GLY A 145 -9.03 7.92 -9.21
C GLY A 145 -7.70 7.21 -9.40
N ILE A 146 -7.00 7.61 -10.44
CA ILE A 146 -5.63 7.20 -10.73
C ILE A 146 -4.70 8.40 -10.60
N ILE A 147 -3.44 8.15 -10.21
CA ILE A 147 -2.42 9.19 -10.25
C ILE A 147 -2.15 9.55 -11.72
N SER A 148 -2.43 10.80 -12.07
CA SER A 148 -2.20 11.32 -13.41
C SER A 148 -0.73 11.72 -13.61
N THR A 149 -0.34 12.00 -14.86
CA THR A 149 0.95 12.63 -15.17
C THR A 149 0.94 14.15 -15.03
N GLN A 150 -0.23 14.76 -14.76
CA GLN A 150 -0.33 16.20 -14.57
C GLN A 150 0.11 16.57 -13.16
N GLN A 151 0.91 17.63 -13.04
CA GLN A 151 1.39 18.10 -11.74
C GLN A 151 0.57 19.30 -11.28
N GLY A 152 0.05 19.23 -10.06
CA GLY A 152 -0.49 20.37 -9.34
C GLY A 152 0.57 21.05 -8.47
N ALA A 153 0.15 22.07 -7.73
CA ALA A 153 1.05 22.79 -6.81
C ALA A 153 1.54 21.93 -5.64
N THR A 154 0.76 20.92 -5.24
CA THR A 154 0.97 20.12 -4.03
C THR A 154 1.40 18.68 -4.30
N GLY A 155 1.44 18.24 -5.56
CA GLY A 155 1.70 16.86 -5.98
C GLY A 155 1.03 16.52 -7.31
N PRO A 156 1.12 15.28 -7.79
CA PRO A 156 0.43 14.83 -9.01
C PRO A 156 -1.09 14.89 -8.85
N LEU A 157 -1.81 15.30 -9.89
CA LEU A 157 -3.27 15.37 -9.83
C LEU A 157 -3.90 13.98 -9.87
N ILE A 158 -5.00 13.80 -9.15
CA ILE A 158 -5.83 12.60 -9.20
C ILE A 158 -6.82 12.72 -10.36
N GLU A 159 -6.76 11.80 -11.30
CA GLU A 159 -7.70 11.70 -12.41
C GLU A 159 -8.83 10.73 -12.03
N PRO A 160 -10.11 11.18 -12.00
CA PRO A 160 -11.23 10.32 -11.65
C PRO A 160 -11.37 9.12 -12.58
N TYR A 161 -11.61 7.93 -12.01
CA TYR A 161 -11.64 6.67 -12.76
C TYR A 161 -12.99 5.94 -12.66
N PRO A 162 -13.51 5.35 -13.76
CA PRO A 162 -13.07 5.53 -15.15
C PRO A 162 -13.21 6.94 -15.72
N ASN A 163 -14.10 7.75 -15.14
CA ASN A 163 -14.26 9.17 -15.48
C ASN A 163 -14.98 9.91 -14.33
N ALA A 164 -14.97 11.25 -14.39
CA ALA A 164 -15.59 12.08 -13.35
C ALA A 164 -17.13 12.03 -13.36
N ALA A 165 -17.77 11.78 -14.52
CA ALA A 165 -19.21 11.88 -14.67
C ALA A 165 -19.97 10.85 -13.83
N ILE A 166 -19.47 9.61 -13.79
CA ILE A 166 -20.06 8.52 -12.99
C ILE A 166 -19.90 8.70 -11.47
N GLN A 167 -19.17 9.72 -11.04
CA GLN A 167 -18.88 10.05 -9.64
C GLN A 167 -19.41 11.44 -9.26
N ALA A 168 -19.96 12.21 -10.20
CA ALA A 168 -20.27 13.62 -9.98
C ALA A 168 -21.45 13.85 -9.02
N ASN A 169 -22.41 12.91 -8.97
CA ASN A 169 -23.68 13.07 -8.28
C ASN A 169 -23.90 11.93 -7.27
N PRO A 170 -23.20 11.93 -6.12
CA PRO A 170 -23.37 10.89 -5.10
C PRO A 170 -24.79 10.89 -4.48
N GLU A 171 -25.49 12.02 -4.52
CA GLU A 171 -26.83 12.23 -3.96
C GLU A 171 -27.96 11.84 -4.95
N ASP A 172 -27.64 11.33 -6.14
CA ASP A 172 -28.67 10.91 -7.10
C ASP A 172 -29.49 9.75 -6.49
N PRO A 173 -30.83 9.88 -6.35
CA PRO A 173 -31.67 8.84 -5.74
C PRO A 173 -31.68 7.52 -6.52
N ARG A 174 -31.22 7.53 -7.78
CA ARG A 174 -31.08 6.32 -8.60
C ARG A 174 -29.83 5.52 -8.25
N CYS A 175 -28.89 6.10 -7.50
CA CYS A 175 -27.61 5.49 -7.13
C CYS A 175 -26.83 4.93 -8.35
N GLU A 176 -27.02 5.53 -9.53
CA GLU A 176 -26.35 5.13 -10.76
C GLU A 176 -24.94 5.72 -10.79
N GLY A 177 -23.97 5.01 -10.22
CA GLY A 177 -22.57 5.42 -10.25
C GLY A 177 -21.77 4.97 -9.05
N ILE A 178 -20.56 5.53 -8.94
CA ILE A 178 -19.66 5.27 -7.82
C ILE A 178 -19.88 6.38 -6.78
N VAL A 179 -20.48 6.01 -5.65
CA VAL A 179 -20.79 6.96 -4.57
C VAL A 179 -19.57 7.21 -3.68
N SER A 180 -19.05 6.15 -3.04
CA SER A 180 -17.92 6.23 -2.11
C SER A 180 -17.14 4.92 -2.12
N VAL A 181 -15.83 4.99 -2.37
CA VAL A 181 -14.93 3.83 -2.45
C VAL A 181 -13.97 3.86 -1.28
N PHE A 182 -13.89 2.73 -0.57
CA PHE A 182 -13.04 2.59 0.60
C PHE A 182 -11.73 1.90 0.27
N ARG A 183 -11.84 0.69 -0.27
CA ARG A 183 -10.71 -0.17 -0.61
C ARG A 183 -10.84 -0.66 -2.03
N THR A 184 -9.70 -0.86 -2.65
CA THR A 184 -9.55 -1.45 -3.99
C THR A 184 -8.71 -2.71 -3.87
N MET A 185 -8.91 -3.64 -4.80
CA MET A 185 -8.08 -4.83 -4.90
C MET A 185 -7.94 -5.20 -6.37
N ILE A 186 -6.72 -5.26 -6.85
CA ILE A 186 -6.40 -5.66 -8.21
C ILE A 186 -6.01 -7.13 -8.20
N ASP A 187 -6.79 -7.93 -8.91
CA ASP A 187 -6.56 -9.37 -8.98
C ASP A 187 -5.43 -9.76 -9.94
N GLU A 188 -5.12 -11.05 -9.98
CA GLU A 188 -4.07 -11.60 -10.85
C GLU A 188 -4.38 -11.45 -12.35
N CYS A 189 -5.63 -11.13 -12.70
CA CYS A 189 -6.08 -10.86 -14.06
C CYS A 189 -6.10 -9.36 -14.39
N ASN A 190 -5.51 -8.51 -13.55
CA ASN A 190 -5.48 -7.04 -13.70
C ASN A 190 -6.88 -6.41 -13.74
N ARG A 191 -7.85 -7.02 -13.06
CA ARG A 191 -9.18 -6.46 -12.85
C ARG A 191 -9.20 -5.75 -11.50
N LEU A 192 -9.72 -4.52 -11.52
CA LEU A 192 -10.01 -3.72 -10.34
C LEU A 192 -11.40 -4.07 -9.81
#